data_AF-A0A8D8ZHZ7-F1
#
_entry.id   AF-A0A8D8ZHZ7-F1
#
_cell.length_a   1.000
_cell.length_b   1.000
_cell.length_c   1.000
_cell.angle_alpha   90.00
_cell.angle_beta   90.00
_cell.angle_gamma   90.00
#
_symmetry.space_group_name_H-M   'P 1'
#
loop_
_entity.id
_entity.type
_entity.pdbx_description
1 polymer ?
#
loop_
_entity_poly.entity_id
_entity_poly.type
_entity_poly.pdbx_seq_one_letter_code
_entity_poly.pdbx_strand_id
1 'polypeptide(L)'
;MAPASDNRLPRVYKEGAKVLKEVLESKRGLKDVIYSNRNKALHTKMFALLNKYLDYQNSVGKFIEETSLGKNAKDEFVMKLLCTELLYGKKRLPPIENHAIKNVQNAYKQYCDENNIADGNISIFETTANCDSPNSYEHFIATKKKLRYVRVNTLMISKEDLISTLVSDGFVEIPKSNSYDEFLTLIIEYTARTVNEEYFVQDYHLDDVLVFLQSTNFHDYAPYTSGSIFLQDKASCFPTHLLSPPPNSVVFDTCAAPGNKTLHLAAYMKNQGNIICVKQECLSQRTFPELVATLNCWSRPGIEAQPPDSKSNMFTPEPLRKVYAVHKNPNRFKYMK
;
A
#
# COMPACT_ATOMS: atom_id res chain seq x y z
N MET A 1 41.26 30.24 3.46
CA MET A 1 41.06 28.98 2.70
C MET A 1 39.59 28.61 2.83
N ALA A 2 38.82 28.62 1.73
CA ALA A 2 37.47 28.09 1.75
C ALA A 2 37.53 26.59 2.10
N PRO A 3 36.62 26.06 2.94
CA PRO A 3 36.62 24.63 3.26
C PRO A 3 36.45 23.82 1.97
N ALA A 4 37.27 22.80 1.78
CA ALA A 4 37.17 21.89 0.63
C ALA A 4 35.73 21.37 0.55
N SER A 5 35.07 21.59 -0.61
CA SER A 5 33.70 21.13 -0.83
C SER A 5 33.64 19.61 -0.66
N ASP A 6 32.74 19.12 0.20
CA ASP A 6 32.58 17.70 0.43
C ASP A 6 31.95 17.03 -0.81
N ASN A 7 32.82 16.49 -1.68
CA ASN A 7 32.43 15.86 -2.94
C ASN A 7 31.85 14.43 -2.76
N ARG A 8 31.57 14.01 -1.51
CA ARG A 8 31.01 12.69 -1.21
C ARG A 8 29.53 12.64 -1.55
N LEU A 9 29.17 11.58 -2.31
CA LEU A 9 27.77 11.29 -2.61
C LEU A 9 26.94 11.14 -1.31
N PRO A 10 25.76 11.78 -1.21
CA PRO A 10 24.93 11.72 -0.01
C PRO A 10 24.61 10.28 0.41
N ARG A 11 24.66 10.04 1.73
CA ARG A 11 24.49 8.70 2.31
C ARG A 11 23.17 8.02 1.91
N VAL A 12 22.13 8.79 1.61
CA VAL A 12 20.82 8.26 1.17
C VAL A 12 20.93 7.41 -0.09
N TYR A 13 21.80 7.77 -1.05
CA TYR A 13 21.97 6.99 -2.28
C TYR A 13 22.83 5.74 -2.04
N LYS A 14 23.89 5.85 -1.23
CA LYS A 14 24.76 4.70 -0.92
C LYS A 14 24.05 3.65 -0.07
N GLU A 15 23.35 4.08 0.98
CA GLU A 15 22.57 3.17 1.84
C GLU A 15 21.32 2.68 1.13
N GLY A 16 20.65 3.55 0.35
CA GLY A 16 19.52 3.17 -0.49
C GLY A 16 19.90 2.11 -1.52
N ALA A 17 21.08 2.21 -2.14
CA ALA A 17 21.57 1.23 -3.11
C ALA A 17 21.74 -0.17 -2.48
N LYS A 18 22.29 -0.25 -1.27
CA LYS A 18 22.40 -1.50 -0.51
C LYS A 18 21.03 -2.10 -0.21
N VAL A 19 20.10 -1.27 0.26
CA VAL A 19 18.72 -1.70 0.55
C VAL A 19 18.03 -2.16 -0.73
N LEU A 20 18.17 -1.43 -1.84
CA LEU A 20 17.57 -1.79 -3.12
C LEU A 20 18.09 -3.15 -3.61
N LYS A 21 19.41 -3.35 -3.53
CA LYS A 21 20.04 -4.62 -3.87
C LYS A 21 19.46 -5.76 -3.04
N GLU A 22 19.37 -5.60 -1.72
CA GLU A 22 18.78 -6.62 -0.85
C GLU A 22 17.30 -6.88 -1.17
N VAL A 23 16.50 -5.86 -1.47
CA VAL A 23 15.08 -6.03 -1.82
C VAL A 23 14.88 -6.76 -3.16
N LEU A 24 15.78 -6.54 -4.14
CA LEU A 24 15.70 -7.21 -5.44
C LEU A 24 16.27 -8.64 -5.41
N GLU A 25 17.26 -8.89 -4.55
CA GLU A 25 17.90 -10.21 -4.42
C GLU A 25 17.22 -11.11 -3.39
N SER A 26 16.56 -10.55 -2.38
CA SER A 26 15.85 -11.28 -1.32
C SER A 26 14.33 -11.20 -1.50
N LYS A 27 13.59 -12.20 -0.98
CA LYS A 27 12.12 -12.16 -0.93
C LYS A 27 11.57 -11.33 0.24
N ARG A 28 12.34 -10.36 0.78
CA ARG A 28 11.94 -9.54 1.93
C ARG A 28 11.25 -8.25 1.47
N GLY A 29 10.26 -7.78 2.24
CA GLY A 29 9.56 -6.54 1.93
C GLY A 29 10.43 -5.30 2.14
N LEU A 30 10.21 -4.26 1.31
CA LEU A 30 10.96 -2.99 1.38
C LEU A 30 10.98 -2.37 2.78
N LYS A 31 9.84 -2.37 3.47
CA LYS A 31 9.74 -1.85 4.85
C LYS A 31 10.64 -2.64 5.80
N ASP A 32 10.62 -3.96 5.72
CA ASP A 32 11.38 -4.82 6.62
C ASP A 32 12.89 -4.61 6.46
N VAL A 33 13.36 -4.46 5.21
CA VAL A 33 14.77 -4.20 4.91
C VAL A 33 15.18 -2.79 5.37
N ILE A 34 14.36 -1.77 5.11
CA ILE A 34 14.65 -0.40 5.57
C ILE A 34 14.73 -0.32 7.09
N TYR A 35 13.77 -0.90 7.81
CA TYR A 35 13.75 -0.87 9.28
C TYR A 35 14.88 -1.70 9.91
N SER A 36 15.46 -2.63 9.16
CA SER A 36 16.68 -3.35 9.55
C SER A 36 17.94 -2.50 9.38
N ASN A 37 17.91 -1.41 8.60
CA ASN A 37 19.05 -0.52 8.39
C ASN A 37 19.33 0.32 9.65
N ARG A 38 20.61 0.39 10.06
CA ARG A 38 21.07 1.08 11.28
C ARG A 38 20.80 2.59 11.26
N ASN A 39 20.73 3.21 10.09
CA ASN A 39 20.65 4.67 9.96
C ASN A 39 19.19 5.17 9.89
N LYS A 40 18.54 5.22 11.06
CA LYS A 40 17.12 5.60 11.22
C LYS A 40 16.76 6.95 10.60
N ALA A 41 17.66 7.93 10.64
CA ALA A 41 17.43 9.26 10.09
C ALA A 41 17.19 9.26 8.56
N LEU A 42 17.56 8.19 7.86
CA LEU A 42 17.39 8.06 6.42
C LEU A 42 16.13 7.26 6.02
N HIS A 43 15.44 6.62 6.97
CA HIS A 43 14.34 5.67 6.67
C HIS A 43 13.27 6.29 5.78
N THR A 44 12.72 7.46 6.13
CA THR A 44 11.68 8.13 5.35
C THR A 44 12.15 8.51 3.95
N LYS A 45 13.37 9.04 3.82
CA LYS A 45 13.94 9.47 2.54
C LYS A 45 14.23 8.27 1.63
N MET A 46 14.79 7.19 2.19
CA MET A 46 15.01 5.94 1.47
C MET A 46 13.68 5.31 1.06
N PHE A 47 12.70 5.25 1.95
CA PHE A 47 11.38 4.70 1.65
C PHE A 47 10.72 5.43 0.48
N ALA A 48 10.73 6.76 0.48
CA ALA A 48 10.17 7.55 -0.63
C ALA A 48 10.90 7.29 -1.95
N LEU A 49 12.23 7.34 -1.95
CA LEU A 49 13.04 7.15 -3.17
C LEU A 49 12.96 5.73 -3.71
N LEU A 50 13.00 4.72 -2.84
CA LEU A 50 12.98 3.31 -3.22
C LEU A 50 11.61 2.87 -3.72
N ASN A 51 10.51 3.30 -3.07
CA ASN A 51 9.17 3.04 -3.61
C ASN A 51 9.01 3.67 -4.99
N LYS A 52 9.54 4.89 -5.19
CA LYS A 52 9.52 5.54 -6.49
C LYS A 52 10.31 4.74 -7.52
N TYR A 53 11.48 4.21 -7.19
CA TYR A 53 12.19 3.33 -8.12
C TYR A 53 11.36 2.08 -8.46
N LEU A 54 10.76 1.40 -7.47
CA LEU A 54 9.94 0.21 -7.71
C LEU A 54 8.72 0.51 -8.57
N ASP A 55 8.07 1.67 -8.39
CA ASP A 55 6.94 2.13 -9.20
C ASP A 55 7.34 2.40 -10.67
N TYR A 56 8.61 2.72 -10.96
CA TYR A 56 9.10 3.14 -12.28
C TYR A 56 10.29 2.32 -12.80
N GLN A 57 10.51 1.10 -12.30
CA GLN A 57 11.72 0.33 -12.59
C GLN A 57 11.95 0.09 -14.08
N ASN A 58 10.87 -0.16 -14.84
CA ASN A 58 10.94 -0.43 -16.28
C ASN A 58 11.32 0.83 -17.06
N SER A 59 10.66 1.95 -16.73
CA SER A 59 10.94 3.26 -17.30
C SER A 59 12.37 3.71 -17.05
N VAL A 60 12.86 3.54 -15.82
CA VAL A 60 14.25 3.83 -15.46
C VAL A 60 15.22 2.90 -16.19
N GLY A 61 14.88 1.62 -16.35
CA GLY A 61 15.66 0.66 -17.13
C GLY A 61 15.80 1.07 -18.59
N LYS A 62 14.69 1.41 -19.24
CA LYS A 62 14.67 1.88 -20.63
C LYS A 62 15.54 3.13 -20.83
N PHE A 63 15.43 4.12 -19.93
CA PHE A 63 16.32 5.28 -19.95
C PHE A 63 17.80 4.90 -19.86
N ILE A 64 18.16 3.98 -18.96
CA ILE A 64 19.55 3.53 -18.78
C ILE A 64 20.07 2.81 -20.05
N GLU A 65 19.22 2.03 -20.71
CA GLU A 65 19.54 1.34 -21.97
C GLU A 65 19.75 2.33 -23.12
N GLU A 66 18.80 3.23 -23.34
CA GLU A 66 18.83 4.24 -24.42
C GLU A 66 20.04 5.17 -24.29
N THR A 67 20.37 5.59 -23.06
CA THR A 67 21.53 6.45 -22.78
C THR A 67 22.84 5.69 -22.63
N SER A 68 22.84 4.35 -22.70
CA SER A 68 24.01 3.49 -22.44
C SER A 68 24.70 3.76 -21.09
N LEU A 69 24.00 4.33 -20.11
CA LEU A 69 24.54 4.71 -18.79
C LEU A 69 25.13 3.52 -18.03
N GLY A 70 24.56 2.33 -18.22
CA GLY A 70 24.98 1.11 -17.54
C GLY A 70 26.43 0.71 -17.79
N LYS A 71 27.02 1.09 -18.94
CA LYS A 71 28.40 0.70 -19.31
C LYS A 71 29.47 1.43 -18.48
N ASN A 72 29.15 2.60 -17.93
CA ASN A 72 30.10 3.49 -17.25
C ASN A 72 29.84 3.64 -15.74
N ALA A 73 28.88 2.88 -15.20
CA ALA A 73 28.48 2.98 -13.80
C ALA A 73 29.34 2.07 -12.91
N LYS A 74 30.04 2.66 -11.93
CA LYS A 74 30.76 1.89 -10.89
C LYS A 74 29.82 1.13 -9.95
N ASP A 75 28.62 1.67 -9.73
CA ASP A 75 27.59 1.08 -8.89
C ASP A 75 26.24 1.25 -9.60
N GLU A 76 25.71 0.13 -10.10
CA GLU A 76 24.47 0.08 -10.87
C GLU A 76 23.26 0.55 -10.04
N PHE A 77 23.21 0.20 -8.75
CA PHE A 77 22.09 0.53 -7.88
C PHE A 77 22.09 2.01 -7.52
N VAL A 78 23.27 2.61 -7.27
CA VAL A 78 23.39 4.06 -7.09
C VAL A 78 22.92 4.80 -8.34
N MET A 79 23.35 4.35 -9.53
CA MET A 79 22.90 4.93 -10.80
C MET A 79 21.39 4.87 -10.94
N LYS A 80 20.77 3.69 -10.72
CA LYS A 80 19.30 3.52 -10.75
C LYS A 80 18.59 4.53 -9.84
N LEU A 81 19.09 4.75 -8.63
CA LEU A 81 18.51 5.71 -7.70
C LEU A 81 18.70 7.17 -8.11
N LEU A 82 19.85 7.52 -8.70
CA LEU A 82 20.08 8.86 -9.25
C LEU A 82 19.17 9.15 -10.44
N CYS A 83 19.06 8.20 -11.38
CA CYS A 83 18.09 8.30 -12.48
C CYS A 83 16.66 8.47 -11.95
N THR A 84 16.29 7.70 -10.92
CA THR A 84 14.96 7.83 -10.28
C THR A 84 14.74 9.22 -9.67
N GLU A 85 15.71 9.75 -8.94
CA GLU A 85 15.59 11.07 -8.31
C GLU A 85 15.46 12.19 -9.36
N LEU A 86 16.18 12.06 -10.48
CA LEU A 86 16.19 13.04 -11.57
C LEU A 86 14.94 12.95 -12.45
N LEU A 87 14.51 11.75 -12.84
CA LEU A 87 13.36 11.57 -13.74
C LEU A 87 12.03 11.74 -12.98
N TYR A 88 11.90 11.09 -11.83
CA TYR A 88 10.63 10.99 -11.11
C TYR A 88 10.64 11.67 -9.75
N GLY A 89 11.81 11.87 -9.15
CA GLY A 89 11.99 12.33 -7.77
C GLY A 89 11.80 13.83 -7.60
N LYS A 90 12.90 14.53 -7.28
CA LYS A 90 12.92 15.98 -7.09
C LYS A 90 13.16 16.74 -8.40
N LYS A 91 13.31 16.03 -9.52
CA LYS A 91 13.69 16.60 -10.82
C LYS A 91 15.02 17.34 -10.81
N ARG A 92 15.88 17.00 -9.84
CA ARG A 92 17.24 17.55 -9.69
C ARG A 92 18.09 16.60 -8.87
N LEU A 93 19.38 16.61 -9.14
CA LEU A 93 20.37 15.92 -8.33
C LEU A 93 21.07 16.89 -7.37
N PRO A 94 21.69 16.38 -6.28
CA PRO A 94 22.45 17.22 -5.37
C PRO A 94 23.51 18.03 -6.13
N PRO A 95 23.68 19.33 -5.85
CA PRO A 95 24.67 20.19 -6.50
C PRO A 95 26.07 19.93 -5.92
N ILE A 96 26.55 18.69 -6.06
CA ILE A 96 27.84 18.22 -5.53
C ILE A 96 28.66 17.72 -6.70
N GLU A 97 29.94 18.07 -6.72
CA GLU A 97 30.88 17.60 -7.73
C GLU A 97 31.22 16.11 -7.52
N ASN A 98 30.37 15.23 -8.04
CA ASN A 98 30.55 13.80 -7.97
C ASN A 98 30.42 13.17 -9.37
N HIS A 99 31.34 12.27 -9.71
CA HIS A 99 31.37 11.61 -11.02
C HIS A 99 30.06 10.87 -11.35
N ALA A 100 29.45 10.17 -10.39
CA ALA A 100 28.19 9.46 -10.63
C ALA A 100 27.03 10.43 -10.93
N ILE A 101 27.00 11.57 -10.25
CA ILE A 101 26.01 12.63 -10.49
C ILE A 101 26.23 13.24 -11.88
N LYS A 102 27.48 13.64 -12.19
CA LYS A 102 27.84 14.25 -13.48
C LYS A 102 27.48 13.32 -14.65
N ASN A 103 27.75 12.02 -14.52
CA ASN A 103 27.39 11.04 -15.56
C ASN A 103 25.88 11.00 -15.83
N VAL A 104 25.06 10.91 -14.78
CA VAL A 104 23.60 10.87 -14.93
C VAL A 104 23.06 12.20 -15.47
N GLN A 105 23.60 13.34 -15.02
CA GLN A 105 23.21 14.66 -15.52
C GLN A 105 23.54 14.85 -17.01
N ASN A 106 24.74 14.43 -17.43
CA ASN A 106 25.17 14.56 -18.82
C ASN A 106 24.34 13.66 -19.73
N ALA A 107 24.10 12.41 -19.32
CA ALA A 107 23.24 11.48 -20.07
C ALA A 107 21.81 12.00 -20.20
N TYR A 108 21.25 12.55 -19.11
CA TYR A 108 19.93 13.16 -19.13
C TYR A 108 19.87 14.37 -20.07
N LYS A 109 20.86 15.26 -20.02
CA LYS A 109 20.91 16.43 -20.90
C LYS A 109 21.02 16.03 -22.37
N GLN A 110 21.93 15.10 -22.68
CA GLN A 110 22.08 14.56 -24.03
C GLN A 110 20.76 13.96 -24.53
N TYR A 111 20.08 13.18 -23.69
CA TYR A 111 18.80 12.58 -24.02
C TYR A 111 17.71 13.63 -24.28
N CYS A 112 17.64 14.71 -23.49
CA CYS A 112 16.73 15.83 -23.75
C CYS A 112 17.01 16.49 -25.09
N ASP A 113 18.29 16.77 -25.38
CA ASP A 113 18.72 17.46 -26.59
C ASP A 113 18.37 16.61 -27.83
N GLU A 114 18.63 15.30 -27.79
CA GLU A 114 18.32 14.36 -28.88
C GLU A 114 16.82 14.21 -29.14
N ASN A 115 15.98 14.36 -28.11
CA ASN A 115 14.53 14.17 -28.21
C ASN A 115 13.72 15.48 -28.23
N ASN A 116 14.38 16.64 -28.32
CA ASN A 116 13.77 17.98 -28.29
C ASN A 116 12.88 18.23 -27.05
N ILE A 117 13.37 17.89 -25.86
CA ILE A 117 12.60 17.94 -24.63
C ILE A 117 13.07 19.11 -23.76
N ALA A 118 12.12 19.98 -23.40
CA ALA A 118 12.41 21.09 -22.50
C ALA A 118 12.89 20.59 -21.13
N ASP A 119 13.97 21.18 -20.62
CA ASP A 119 14.58 20.79 -19.35
C ASP A 119 13.57 20.86 -18.20
N GLY A 120 13.37 19.74 -17.49
CA GLY A 120 12.39 19.59 -16.40
C GLY A 120 11.04 18.97 -16.77
N ASN A 121 10.77 18.75 -18.06
CA ASN A 121 9.55 18.12 -18.58
C ASN A 121 9.70 16.64 -18.95
N ILE A 122 10.54 15.90 -18.21
CA ILE A 122 10.66 14.45 -18.43
C ILE A 122 9.54 13.70 -17.71
N SER A 123 8.41 13.56 -18.39
CA SER A 123 7.46 12.44 -18.22
C SER A 123 7.69 11.36 -19.30
N ILE A 124 8.90 11.26 -19.86
CA ILE A 124 9.22 10.55 -21.12
C ILE A 124 8.96 9.04 -21.12
N PHE A 125 8.71 8.46 -19.94
CA PHE A 125 8.31 7.05 -19.86
C PHE A 125 7.10 6.85 -18.96
N GLU A 126 6.30 7.90 -18.76
CA GLU A 126 4.88 7.66 -18.61
C GLU A 126 4.44 7.12 -19.96
N THR A 127 4.28 5.81 -20.04
CA THR A 127 3.42 5.23 -21.07
C THR A 127 2.15 6.06 -21.04
N THR A 128 1.99 6.97 -22.01
CA THR A 128 0.70 7.11 -22.65
C THR A 128 0.41 5.69 -23.10
N ALA A 129 -0.38 4.97 -22.30
CA ALA A 129 -1.26 4.02 -22.92
C ALA A 129 -1.88 4.79 -24.08
N ASN A 130 -1.61 4.37 -25.32
CA ASN A 130 -2.45 4.76 -26.43
C ASN A 130 -3.85 4.30 -26.05
N CYS A 131 -4.62 5.19 -25.43
CA CYS A 131 -6.00 4.97 -25.08
C CYS A 131 -6.76 6.11 -25.76
N ASP A 132 -7.42 5.78 -26.87
CA ASP A 132 -8.20 6.66 -27.74
C ASP A 132 -9.48 7.22 -27.05
N SER A 133 -9.49 7.34 -25.73
CA SER A 133 -10.59 7.90 -24.96
C SER A 133 -10.11 8.47 -23.62
N PRO A 134 -10.35 9.78 -23.35
CA PRO A 134 -10.11 10.43 -22.06
C PRO A 134 -10.88 9.79 -20.88
N ASN A 135 -11.87 8.95 -21.16
CA ASN A 135 -12.76 8.33 -20.17
C ASN A 135 -12.43 6.85 -19.89
N SER A 136 -11.28 6.35 -20.35
CA SER A 136 -10.90 4.95 -20.13
C SER A 136 -10.41 4.67 -18.71
N TYR A 137 -10.69 3.48 -18.19
CA TYR A 137 -10.10 2.96 -16.94
C TYR A 137 -8.56 3.01 -17.00
N GLU A 138 -7.96 2.81 -18.18
CA GLU A 138 -6.53 2.96 -18.38
C GLU A 138 -6.05 4.40 -18.15
N HIS A 139 -6.83 5.43 -18.51
CA HIS A 139 -6.50 6.83 -18.25
C HIS A 139 -6.53 7.17 -16.76
N PHE A 140 -7.47 6.59 -15.99
CA PHE A 140 -7.49 6.72 -14.52
C PHE A 140 -6.26 6.07 -13.86
N ILE A 141 -5.86 4.88 -14.34
CA ILE A 141 -4.62 4.22 -13.89
C ILE A 141 -3.39 5.05 -14.28
N ALA A 142 -3.39 5.65 -15.48
CA ALA A 142 -2.30 6.48 -15.99
C ALA A 142 -2.16 7.83 -15.27
N THR A 143 -3.26 8.44 -14.83
CA THR A 143 -3.25 9.71 -14.06
C THR A 143 -2.78 9.56 -12.62
N LYS A 144 -2.52 8.33 -12.14
CA LYS A 144 -1.86 7.99 -10.87
C LYS A 144 -2.42 8.70 -9.63
N LYS A 145 -3.67 9.15 -9.63
CA LYS A 145 -4.35 9.57 -8.41
C LYS A 145 -4.68 8.32 -7.61
N LYS A 146 -3.75 7.95 -6.74
CA LYS A 146 -3.89 6.78 -5.86
C LYS A 146 -5.13 6.99 -4.99
N LEU A 147 -5.96 5.96 -4.93
CA LEU A 147 -7.13 5.91 -4.05
C LEU A 147 -6.74 5.39 -2.67
N ARG A 148 -7.57 5.73 -1.68
CA ARG A 148 -7.50 5.21 -0.33
C ARG A 148 -8.81 4.51 -0.02
N TYR A 149 -8.70 3.25 0.37
CA TYR A 149 -9.82 2.43 0.77
C TYR A 149 -9.94 2.43 2.29
N VAL A 150 -11.15 2.71 2.77
CA VAL A 150 -11.51 2.84 4.18
C VAL A 150 -12.61 1.83 4.45
N ARG A 151 -12.29 0.77 5.20
CA ARG A 151 -13.28 -0.24 5.60
C ARG A 151 -13.98 0.21 6.88
N VAL A 152 -15.30 0.11 6.90
CA VAL A 152 -16.15 0.38 8.06
C VAL A 152 -16.05 -0.76 9.06
N ASN A 153 -15.89 -0.42 10.34
CA ASN A 153 -15.99 -1.39 11.42
C ASN A 153 -17.46 -1.54 11.85
N THR A 154 -18.18 -2.45 11.19
CA THR A 154 -19.62 -2.67 11.45
C THR A 154 -19.93 -3.25 12.83
N LEU A 155 -18.91 -3.62 13.62
CA LEU A 155 -19.08 -3.96 15.04
C LEU A 155 -19.21 -2.72 15.94
N MET A 156 -18.76 -1.55 15.47
CA MET A 156 -18.69 -0.30 16.24
C MET A 156 -19.70 0.75 15.75
N ILE A 157 -19.87 0.86 14.43
CA ILE A 157 -20.72 1.87 13.80
C ILE A 157 -21.41 1.27 12.57
N SER A 158 -22.66 1.66 12.30
CA SER A 158 -23.29 1.31 11.02
C SER A 158 -22.66 2.13 9.89
N LYS A 159 -22.79 1.65 8.66
CA LYS A 159 -22.29 2.40 7.50
C LYS A 159 -23.04 3.72 7.36
N GLU A 160 -24.35 3.69 7.58
CA GLU A 160 -25.25 4.84 7.45
C GLU A 160 -24.91 5.92 8.48
N ASP A 161 -24.59 5.53 9.73
CA ASP A 161 -24.16 6.47 10.78
C ASP A 161 -22.77 7.04 10.48
N LEU A 162 -21.86 6.23 9.92
CA LEU A 162 -20.55 6.72 9.50
C LEU A 162 -20.66 7.72 8.33
N ILE A 163 -21.49 7.42 7.34
CA ILE A 163 -21.77 8.34 6.21
C ILE A 163 -22.34 9.65 6.76
N SER A 164 -23.30 9.58 7.68
CA SER A 164 -23.86 10.77 8.33
C SER A 164 -22.81 11.59 9.07
N THR A 165 -21.86 10.92 9.75
CA THR A 165 -20.73 11.55 10.45
C THR A 165 -19.77 12.22 9.45
N LEU A 166 -19.43 11.55 8.35
CA LEU A 166 -18.57 12.11 7.31
C LEU A 166 -19.20 13.37 6.70
N VAL A 167 -20.49 13.32 6.37
CA VAL A 167 -21.20 14.48 5.81
C VAL A 167 -21.27 15.63 6.81
N SER A 168 -21.50 15.35 8.12
CA SER A 168 -21.47 16.41 9.14
C SER A 168 -20.09 17.04 9.31
N ASP A 169 -19.03 16.26 9.07
CA ASP A 169 -17.64 16.69 9.18
C ASP A 169 -17.13 17.41 7.91
N GLY A 170 -18.00 17.62 6.92
CA GLY A 170 -17.72 18.39 5.70
C GLY A 170 -17.23 17.57 4.51
N PHE A 171 -17.28 16.24 4.59
CA PHE A 171 -17.03 15.39 3.43
C PHE A 171 -18.25 15.38 2.50
N VAL A 172 -18.00 15.26 1.20
CA VAL A 172 -19.04 15.26 0.18
C VAL A 172 -19.21 13.85 -0.38
N GLU A 173 -20.39 13.26 -0.19
CA GLU A 173 -20.71 11.95 -0.75
C GLU A 173 -20.97 12.06 -2.26
N ILE A 174 -20.25 11.25 -3.03
CA ILE A 174 -20.52 11.03 -4.45
C ILE A 174 -21.66 10.03 -4.57
N PRO A 175 -22.67 10.28 -5.42
CA PRO A 175 -23.78 9.36 -5.63
C PRO A 175 -23.32 7.96 -6.04
N LYS A 176 -24.07 6.95 -5.60
CA LYS A 176 -23.87 5.58 -6.09
C LYS A 176 -24.16 5.50 -7.58
N SER A 177 -23.34 4.74 -8.28
CA SER A 177 -23.55 4.43 -9.68
C SER A 177 -24.31 3.12 -9.87
N ASN A 178 -24.96 2.98 -11.02
CA ASN A 178 -25.69 1.76 -11.41
C ASN A 178 -24.77 0.78 -12.15
N SER A 179 -23.68 1.26 -12.74
CA SER A 179 -22.66 0.46 -13.41
C SER A 179 -21.26 0.74 -12.87
N TYR A 180 -20.35 -0.20 -13.13
CA TYR A 180 -18.94 -0.02 -12.79
C TYR A 180 -18.27 1.05 -13.66
N ASP A 181 -18.70 1.20 -14.92
CA ASP A 181 -18.15 2.25 -15.81
C ASP A 181 -18.57 3.64 -15.34
N GLU A 182 -19.81 3.79 -14.87
CA GLU A 182 -20.30 5.03 -14.27
C GLU A 182 -19.58 5.32 -12.94
N PHE A 183 -19.32 4.29 -12.11
CA PHE A 183 -18.51 4.41 -10.89
C PHE A 183 -17.13 5.02 -11.19
N LEU A 184 -16.45 4.48 -12.20
CA LEU A 184 -15.13 4.95 -12.61
C LEU A 184 -15.19 6.38 -13.16
N THR A 185 -16.20 6.68 -13.97
CA THR A 185 -16.41 8.02 -14.55
C THR A 185 -16.60 9.06 -13.45
N LEU A 186 -17.43 8.76 -12.45
CA LEU A 186 -17.65 9.65 -11.30
C LEU A 186 -16.35 9.86 -10.51
N ILE A 187 -15.59 8.81 -10.21
CA ILE A 187 -14.30 8.98 -9.54
C ILE A 187 -13.37 9.87 -10.37
N ILE A 188 -13.23 9.65 -11.67
CA ILE A 188 -12.38 10.49 -12.53
C ILE A 188 -12.83 11.96 -12.46
N GLU A 189 -14.12 12.21 -12.62
CA GLU A 189 -14.70 13.55 -12.62
C GLU A 189 -14.45 14.27 -11.28
N TYR A 190 -14.78 13.64 -10.17
CA TYR A 190 -14.61 14.24 -8.84
C TYR A 190 -13.15 14.40 -8.44
N THR A 191 -12.28 13.46 -8.84
CA THR A 191 -10.84 13.61 -8.58
C THR A 191 -10.21 14.70 -9.43
N ALA A 192 -10.74 15.01 -10.62
CA ALA A 192 -10.30 16.13 -11.46
C ALA A 192 -10.70 17.50 -10.89
N ARG A 193 -11.78 17.57 -10.10
CA ARG A 193 -12.22 18.79 -9.41
C ARG A 193 -11.26 19.15 -8.27
N THR A 194 -10.25 19.98 -8.55
CA THR A 194 -9.42 20.60 -7.51
C THR A 194 -10.09 21.85 -6.97
N VAL A 195 -10.97 21.71 -5.98
CA VAL A 195 -11.46 22.85 -5.20
C VAL A 195 -11.87 22.36 -3.80
N ASN A 196 -10.97 22.45 -2.81
CA ASN A 196 -11.21 22.48 -1.35
C ASN A 196 -12.15 21.47 -0.66
N GLU A 197 -12.77 20.53 -1.37
CA GLU A 197 -13.75 19.57 -0.85
C GLU A 197 -13.12 18.17 -0.78
N GLU A 198 -13.44 17.43 0.28
CA GLU A 198 -13.05 16.03 0.42
C GLU A 198 -14.19 15.11 0.01
N TYR A 199 -14.06 14.50 -1.16
CA TYR A 199 -15.08 13.59 -1.69
C TYR A 199 -14.85 12.15 -1.25
N PHE A 200 -15.95 11.41 -1.12
CA PHE A 200 -15.92 9.96 -0.93
C PHE A 200 -17.05 9.27 -1.68
N VAL A 201 -16.87 7.97 -1.97
CA VAL A 201 -17.90 7.13 -2.60
C VAL A 201 -17.91 5.76 -1.96
N GLN A 202 -19.07 5.11 -1.89
CA GLN A 202 -19.12 3.68 -1.53
C GLN A 202 -18.45 2.85 -2.64
N ASP A 203 -17.61 1.89 -2.26
CA ASP A 203 -17.04 0.95 -3.23
C ASP A 203 -18.13 0.17 -3.97
N TYR A 204 -17.91 -0.06 -5.26
CA TYR A 204 -18.86 -0.77 -6.11
C TYR A 204 -19.04 -2.26 -5.74
N HIS A 205 -17.98 -2.93 -5.26
CA HIS A 205 -18.02 -4.37 -5.00
C HIS A 205 -18.22 -4.71 -3.52
N LEU A 206 -17.85 -3.81 -2.61
CA LEU A 206 -17.79 -4.08 -1.17
C LEU A 206 -18.63 -3.05 -0.41
N ASP A 207 -19.71 -3.52 0.20
CA ASP A 207 -20.68 -2.65 0.88
C ASP A 207 -20.10 -1.90 2.08
N ASP A 208 -19.12 -2.48 2.77
CA ASP A 208 -18.48 -1.94 3.96
C ASP A 208 -17.19 -1.17 3.64
N VAL A 209 -16.94 -0.81 2.38
CA VAL A 209 -15.75 -0.07 1.97
C VAL A 209 -16.15 1.26 1.35
N LEU A 210 -15.51 2.32 1.84
CA LEU A 210 -15.57 3.67 1.28
C LEU A 210 -14.25 4.00 0.58
N VAL A 211 -14.33 4.81 -0.46
CA VAL A 211 -13.21 5.18 -1.33
C VAL A 211 -12.98 6.68 -1.25
N PHE A 212 -11.75 7.06 -0.97
CA PHE A 212 -11.27 8.44 -0.84
C PHE A 212 -10.05 8.67 -1.73
N LEU A 213 -9.66 9.93 -1.88
CA LEU A 213 -8.34 10.27 -2.43
C LEU A 213 -7.23 9.89 -1.45
N GLN A 214 -6.05 9.47 -1.95
CA GLN A 214 -4.92 9.14 -1.08
C GLN A 214 -4.42 10.32 -0.24
N SER A 215 -4.64 11.55 -0.71
CA SER A 215 -4.31 12.79 0.01
C SER A 215 -5.14 12.99 1.27
N THR A 216 -6.34 12.42 1.37
CA THR A 216 -7.20 12.55 2.56
C THR A 216 -6.50 11.93 3.76
N ASN A 217 -6.42 12.72 4.84
CA ASN A 217 -5.72 12.37 6.06
C ASN A 217 -6.71 11.93 7.14
N PHE A 218 -6.54 10.70 7.62
CA PHE A 218 -7.37 10.12 8.68
C PHE A 218 -6.64 9.98 10.02
N HIS A 219 -5.35 10.32 10.12
CA HIS A 219 -4.53 9.98 11.29
C HIS A 219 -5.06 10.53 12.61
N ASP A 220 -5.62 11.74 12.59
CA ASP A 220 -6.20 12.41 13.76
C ASP A 220 -7.74 12.41 13.71
N TYR A 221 -8.34 11.70 12.75
CA TYR A 221 -9.78 11.66 12.57
C TYR A 221 -10.42 10.77 13.64
N ALA A 222 -11.48 11.27 14.28
CA ALA A 222 -12.10 10.59 15.43
C ALA A 222 -12.53 9.15 15.09
N PRO A 223 -13.27 8.87 14.00
CA PRO A 223 -13.57 7.50 13.57
C PRO A 223 -12.36 6.58 13.36
N TYR A 224 -11.20 7.13 12.96
CA TYR A 224 -9.98 6.33 12.78
C TYR A 224 -9.32 6.01 14.12
N THR A 225 -9.18 7.02 14.99
CA THR A 225 -8.57 6.86 16.31
C THR A 225 -9.43 6.00 17.24
N SER A 226 -10.76 6.07 17.11
CA SER A 226 -11.73 5.21 17.78
C SER A 226 -11.90 3.85 17.10
N GLY A 227 -11.17 3.57 16.00
CA GLY A 227 -11.23 2.36 15.16
C GLY A 227 -12.61 1.94 14.68
N SER A 228 -13.48 2.93 14.51
CA SER A 228 -14.72 2.81 13.74
C SER A 228 -14.44 2.63 12.23
N ILE A 229 -13.23 3.00 11.77
CA ILE A 229 -12.76 2.76 10.40
C ILE A 229 -11.34 2.17 10.36
N PHE A 230 -11.05 1.43 9.29
CA PHE A 230 -9.73 0.85 9.02
C PHE A 230 -9.22 1.28 7.64
N LEU A 231 -7.98 1.76 7.59
CA LEU A 231 -7.26 1.97 6.33
C LEU A 231 -6.75 0.63 5.82
N GLN A 232 -7.43 0.06 4.81
CA GLN A 232 -7.15 -1.30 4.33
C GLN A 232 -7.31 -1.36 2.81
N ASP A 233 -6.30 -1.93 2.13
CA ASP A 233 -6.34 -2.13 0.69
C ASP A 233 -7.56 -2.96 0.25
N LYS A 234 -8.20 -2.57 -0.86
CA LYS A 234 -9.41 -3.21 -1.39
C LYS A 234 -9.21 -4.71 -1.62
N ALA A 235 -8.07 -5.11 -2.20
CA ALA A 235 -7.79 -6.52 -2.47
C ALA A 235 -7.75 -7.35 -1.19
N SER A 236 -7.37 -6.74 -0.05
CA SER A 236 -7.34 -7.41 1.24
C SER A 236 -8.72 -7.59 1.89
N CYS A 237 -9.78 -6.98 1.37
CA CYS A 237 -11.15 -7.13 1.87
C CYS A 237 -11.91 -8.27 1.18
N PHE A 238 -11.53 -8.64 -0.05
CA PHE A 238 -12.19 -9.72 -0.79
C PHE A 238 -12.13 -11.09 -0.12
N PRO A 239 -11.02 -11.57 0.48
CA PRO A 239 -10.98 -12.92 1.04
C PRO A 239 -12.03 -13.15 2.13
N THR A 240 -12.27 -12.15 2.98
CA THR A 240 -13.25 -12.23 4.06
C THR A 240 -14.66 -12.01 3.54
N HIS A 241 -14.84 -11.12 2.55
CA HIS A 241 -16.11 -10.92 1.86
C HIS A 241 -16.57 -12.18 1.11
N LEU A 242 -15.69 -12.82 0.36
CA LEU A 242 -16.01 -14.08 -0.34
C LEU A 242 -16.27 -15.23 0.63
N LEU A 243 -15.61 -15.24 1.78
CA LEU A 243 -15.86 -16.26 2.80
C LEU A 243 -17.22 -16.07 3.48
N SER A 244 -17.61 -14.82 3.77
CA SER A 244 -18.87 -14.43 4.42
C SER A 244 -19.35 -15.43 5.49
N PRO A 245 -18.52 -15.71 6.52
CA PRO A 245 -18.86 -16.71 7.53
C PRO A 245 -20.12 -16.28 8.29
N PRO A 246 -21.13 -17.16 8.44
CA PRO A 246 -22.32 -16.83 9.21
C PRO A 246 -22.00 -16.70 10.70
N PRO A 247 -22.81 -15.96 11.47
CA PRO A 247 -22.76 -15.98 12.93
C PRO A 247 -22.78 -17.42 13.49
N ASN A 248 -22.08 -17.64 14.60
CA ASN A 248 -21.91 -18.92 15.30
C ASN A 248 -21.07 -19.98 14.58
N SER A 249 -20.37 -19.61 13.50
CA SER A 249 -19.42 -20.48 12.82
C SER A 249 -18.06 -20.57 13.52
N VAL A 250 -17.21 -21.51 13.08
CA VAL A 250 -15.80 -21.59 13.49
C VAL A 250 -14.93 -21.25 12.29
N VAL A 251 -14.06 -20.25 12.43
CA VAL A 251 -13.21 -19.77 11.34
C VAL A 251 -11.74 -19.85 11.73
N PHE A 252 -10.89 -20.39 10.86
CA PHE A 252 -9.44 -20.37 10.99
C PHE A 252 -8.83 -19.22 10.20
N ASP A 253 -8.22 -18.25 10.88
CA ASP A 253 -7.40 -17.21 10.24
C ASP A 253 -5.93 -17.62 10.33
N THR A 254 -5.42 -18.21 9.24
CA THR A 254 -4.07 -18.81 9.20
C THR A 254 -2.94 -17.78 9.04
N CYS A 255 -3.27 -16.50 8.85
CA CYS A 255 -2.31 -15.41 8.67
C CYS A 255 -2.81 -14.16 9.43
N ALA A 256 -3.16 -14.35 10.71
CA ALA A 256 -3.94 -13.37 11.46
C ALA A 256 -3.25 -12.00 11.61
N ALA A 257 -1.93 -11.94 11.78
CA ALA A 257 -1.23 -10.65 11.97
C ALA A 257 -1.17 -9.81 10.67
N PRO A 258 -1.50 -8.50 10.70
CA PRO A 258 -1.70 -7.63 11.89
C PRO A 258 -3.13 -7.56 12.47
N GLY A 259 -4.11 -8.31 11.96
CA GLY A 259 -5.45 -8.46 12.58
C GLY A 259 -6.61 -7.92 11.75
N ASN A 260 -6.34 -7.17 10.69
CA ASN A 260 -7.39 -6.50 9.91
C ASN A 260 -8.39 -7.48 9.26
N LYS A 261 -7.92 -8.67 8.83
CA LYS A 261 -8.80 -9.71 8.28
C LYS A 261 -9.59 -10.41 9.37
N THR A 262 -8.95 -10.70 10.49
CA THR A 262 -9.59 -11.30 11.68
C THR A 262 -10.76 -10.44 12.16
N LEU A 263 -10.56 -9.12 12.29
CA LEU A 263 -11.62 -8.18 12.66
C LEU A 263 -12.73 -8.11 11.60
N HIS A 264 -12.38 -8.19 10.32
CA HIS A 264 -13.37 -8.24 9.26
C HIS A 264 -14.20 -9.54 9.29
N LEU A 265 -13.59 -10.68 9.64
CA LEU A 265 -14.31 -11.93 9.88
C LEU A 265 -15.26 -11.82 11.08
N ALA A 266 -14.80 -11.22 12.18
CA ALA A 266 -15.63 -10.96 13.35
C ALA A 266 -16.85 -10.09 13.01
N ALA A 267 -16.66 -9.09 12.14
CA ALA A 267 -17.75 -8.25 11.63
C ALA A 267 -18.81 -9.07 10.86
N TYR A 268 -18.41 -9.94 9.92
CA TYR A 268 -19.35 -10.83 9.22
C TYR A 268 -20.09 -11.78 10.18
N MET A 269 -19.38 -12.30 11.17
CA MET A 269 -19.93 -13.20 12.19
C MET A 269 -20.77 -12.47 13.24
N LYS A 270 -20.91 -11.13 13.16
CA LYS A 270 -21.58 -10.29 14.16
C LYS A 270 -21.04 -10.53 15.58
N ASN A 271 -19.74 -10.82 15.68
CA ASN A 271 -19.05 -11.21 16.90
C ASN A 271 -19.70 -12.42 17.63
N GLN A 272 -20.26 -13.37 16.87
CA GLN A 272 -20.83 -14.63 17.38
C GLN A 272 -20.13 -15.83 16.73
N GLY A 273 -19.66 -16.79 17.52
CA GLY A 273 -18.87 -17.94 17.06
C GLY A 273 -17.41 -17.82 17.46
N ASN A 274 -16.53 -18.62 16.86
CA ASN A 274 -15.11 -18.70 17.24
C ASN A 274 -14.20 -18.41 16.05
N ILE A 275 -13.18 -17.55 16.25
CA ILE A 275 -12.14 -17.30 15.24
C ILE A 275 -10.79 -17.76 15.79
N ILE A 276 -10.27 -18.85 15.25
CA ILE A 276 -9.00 -19.44 15.62
C ILE A 276 -7.90 -18.76 14.81
N CYS A 277 -7.09 -17.94 15.48
CA CYS A 277 -6.03 -17.16 14.85
C CYS A 277 -4.69 -17.89 14.90
N VAL A 278 -4.11 -18.21 13.75
CA VAL A 278 -2.77 -18.80 13.63
C VAL A 278 -1.82 -17.79 12.97
N LYS A 279 -0.61 -17.68 13.50
CA LYS A 279 0.46 -16.83 12.95
C LYS A 279 1.69 -17.68 12.68
N GLN A 280 2.26 -17.55 11.48
CA GLN A 280 3.55 -18.14 11.15
C GLN A 280 4.67 -17.38 11.90
N GLU A 281 5.56 -18.08 12.59
CA GLU A 281 6.57 -17.58 13.55
C GLU A 281 7.52 -16.46 13.04
N CYS A 282 7.62 -16.22 11.73
CA CYS A 282 8.72 -15.43 11.15
C CYS A 282 8.57 -13.89 11.23
N LEU A 283 7.55 -13.34 11.90
CA LEU A 283 7.37 -11.88 12.07
C LEU A 283 7.28 -11.52 13.56
N SER A 284 8.29 -10.78 14.04
CA SER A 284 8.66 -10.48 15.44
C SER A 284 7.61 -10.68 16.55
N GLN A 285 8.07 -11.20 17.69
CA GLN A 285 7.35 -11.36 18.98
C GLN A 285 6.62 -10.09 19.50
N ARG A 286 6.78 -8.92 18.86
CA ARG A 286 6.16 -7.64 19.26
C ARG A 286 4.71 -7.47 18.78
N THR A 287 4.35 -8.04 17.62
CA THR A 287 3.05 -7.76 16.97
C THR A 287 1.91 -8.66 17.47
N PHE A 288 2.22 -9.76 18.18
CA PHE A 288 1.20 -10.68 18.67
C PHE A 288 0.48 -10.16 19.93
N PRO A 289 1.17 -9.56 20.92
CA PRO A 289 0.51 -8.86 22.01
C PRO A 289 -0.34 -7.67 21.52
N GLU A 290 0.10 -6.95 20.49
CA GLU A 290 -0.68 -5.89 19.86
C GLU A 290 -1.93 -6.43 19.15
N LEU A 291 -1.81 -7.53 18.39
CA LEU A 291 -2.96 -8.22 17.80
C LEU A 291 -3.95 -8.69 18.86
N VAL A 292 -3.46 -9.32 19.94
CA VAL A 292 -4.30 -9.80 21.03
C VAL A 292 -4.91 -8.63 21.81
N ALA A 293 -4.19 -7.53 22.02
CA ALA A 293 -4.74 -6.31 22.61
C ALA A 293 -5.76 -5.62 21.69
N THR A 294 -5.54 -5.58 20.38
CA THR A 294 -6.49 -5.06 19.37
C THR A 294 -7.65 -6.02 19.12
N LEU A 295 -7.55 -7.30 19.46
CA LEU A 295 -8.71 -8.18 19.48
C LEU A 295 -9.44 -8.03 20.82
N ASN A 296 -8.74 -8.03 21.95
CA ASN A 296 -9.29 -7.97 23.31
C ASN A 296 -9.91 -6.61 23.68
N CYS A 297 -9.33 -5.48 23.22
CA CYS A 297 -9.91 -4.16 23.42
C CYS A 297 -11.23 -3.98 22.62
N TRP A 298 -11.48 -4.84 21.64
CA TRP A 298 -12.58 -4.72 20.68
C TRP A 298 -13.56 -5.89 20.77
N SER A 299 -13.18 -6.98 21.45
CA SER A 299 -14.00 -8.18 21.64
C SER A 299 -14.77 -8.10 22.96
N ARG A 300 -16.09 -7.98 22.87
CA ARG A 300 -17.01 -8.60 23.86
C ARG A 300 -17.00 -10.13 23.65
N PRO A 301 -17.35 -10.96 24.66
CA PRO A 301 -16.91 -12.36 24.74
C PRO A 301 -17.31 -13.16 23.49
N GLY A 302 -16.32 -13.68 22.76
CA GLY A 302 -16.54 -14.45 21.52
C GLY A 302 -15.29 -14.67 20.66
N ILE A 303 -14.28 -13.80 20.73
CA ILE A 303 -13.03 -13.99 19.97
C ILE A 303 -11.96 -14.64 20.86
N GLU A 304 -11.64 -15.91 20.61
CA GLU A 304 -10.52 -16.59 21.26
C GLU A 304 -9.29 -16.64 20.34
N ALA A 305 -8.29 -15.79 20.63
CA ALA A 305 -6.98 -15.90 20.00
C ALA A 305 -6.12 -16.93 20.74
N GLN A 306 -5.81 -18.07 20.11
CA GLN A 306 -4.94 -19.10 20.68
C GLN A 306 -3.58 -19.14 19.94
N PRO A 307 -2.44 -19.23 20.66
CA PRO A 307 -1.14 -19.42 20.03
C PRO A 307 -1.04 -20.82 19.40
N PRO A 308 -0.22 -20.99 18.33
CA PRO A 308 -0.10 -22.27 17.61
C PRO A 308 0.35 -23.47 18.47
N ASP A 309 0.95 -23.24 19.64
CA ASP A 309 1.55 -24.29 20.48
C ASP A 309 0.68 -24.77 21.65
N SER A 310 -0.59 -24.38 21.76
CA SER A 310 -1.50 -24.97 22.75
C SER A 310 -1.90 -26.40 22.33
N LYS A 311 -1.01 -27.36 22.59
CA LYS A 311 -1.24 -28.82 22.45
C LYS A 311 -2.43 -29.36 23.26
N SER A 312 -3.20 -28.52 23.96
CA SER A 312 -4.24 -28.93 24.90
C SER A 312 -5.66 -28.93 24.35
N ASN A 313 -5.96 -28.41 23.15
CA ASN A 313 -7.31 -28.50 22.60
C ASN A 313 -7.27 -28.66 21.07
N MET A 314 -7.07 -29.89 20.62
CA MET A 314 -7.51 -30.28 19.28
C MET A 314 -9.05 -30.20 19.32
N PHE A 315 -9.60 -29.04 18.97
CA PHE A 315 -11.05 -28.84 18.87
C PHE A 315 -11.59 -29.90 17.92
N THR A 316 -12.23 -30.94 18.46
CA THR A 316 -13.06 -31.83 17.67
C THR A 316 -14.28 -31.01 17.28
N PRO A 317 -14.46 -30.61 16.00
CA PRO A 317 -15.69 -29.94 15.62
C PRO A 317 -16.84 -30.88 15.96
N GLU A 318 -17.79 -30.42 16.78
CA GLU A 318 -19.07 -31.11 16.88
C GLU A 318 -19.64 -31.26 15.47
N PRO A 319 -20.28 -32.39 15.13
CA PRO A 319 -20.63 -32.75 13.75
C PRO A 319 -21.54 -31.75 13.00
N LEU A 320 -21.99 -30.68 13.66
CA LEU A 320 -22.90 -29.66 13.13
C LEU A 320 -22.24 -28.27 12.92
N ARG A 321 -20.98 -28.05 13.31
CA ARG A 321 -20.33 -26.73 13.12
C ARG A 321 -19.61 -26.65 11.77
N LYS A 322 -20.06 -25.74 10.90
CA LYS A 322 -19.38 -25.41 9.64
C LYS A 322 -18.04 -24.72 9.95
N VAL A 323 -16.95 -25.29 9.44
CA VAL A 323 -15.58 -24.77 9.59
C VAL A 323 -15.16 -24.03 8.32
N TYR A 324 -14.60 -22.84 8.49
CA TYR A 324 -14.14 -21.98 7.40
C TYR A 324 -12.67 -21.61 7.58
N ALA A 325 -11.95 -21.23 6.52
CA ALA A 325 -10.55 -20.81 6.62
C ALA A 325 -10.21 -19.67 5.65
N VAL A 326 -9.39 -18.72 6.11
CA VAL A 326 -8.83 -17.63 5.29
C VAL A 326 -7.30 -17.72 5.28
N HIS A 327 -6.72 -17.51 4.08
CA HIS A 327 -5.29 -17.42 3.87
C HIS A 327 -4.96 -16.20 3.00
N LYS A 328 -3.74 -15.65 3.15
CA LYS A 328 -3.26 -14.48 2.40
C LYS A 328 -3.08 -14.74 0.89
N ASN A 329 -3.21 -15.99 0.45
CA ASN A 329 -2.97 -16.43 -0.91
C ASN A 329 -4.01 -17.52 -1.26
N PRO A 330 -4.97 -17.25 -2.15
CA PRO A 330 -6.09 -18.16 -2.43
C PRO A 330 -5.67 -19.47 -3.13
N ASN A 331 -4.48 -19.53 -3.75
CA ASN A 331 -4.00 -20.70 -4.48
C ASN A 331 -3.50 -21.87 -3.61
N ARG A 332 -3.74 -21.85 -2.29
CA ARG A 332 -3.20 -22.87 -1.35
C ARG A 332 -4.23 -23.69 -0.59
N PHE A 333 -5.52 -23.56 -0.87
CA PHE A 333 -6.52 -24.42 -0.21
C PHE A 333 -6.66 -25.77 -0.93
N LYS A 334 -6.18 -26.84 -0.28
CA LYS A 334 -6.76 -28.17 -0.42
C LYS A 334 -7.90 -28.27 0.60
N TYR A 335 -9.10 -28.59 0.15
CA TYR A 335 -10.21 -28.94 1.03
C TYR A 335 -9.75 -30.06 1.99
N MET A 336 -9.73 -29.79 3.29
CA MET A 336 -9.79 -30.87 4.27
C MET A 336 -11.26 -31.26 4.38
N LYS A 337 -11.58 -32.46 3.86
CA LYS A 337 -12.88 -33.11 4.04
C LYS A 337 -12.98 -33.71 5.44
#